data_AF-A4E951-F1
#
_entry.id   AF-A4E951-F1
#
_cell.length_a   1.000
_cell.length_b   1.000
_cell.length_c   1.000
_cell.angle_alpha   90.00
_cell.angle_beta   90.00
_cell.angle_gamma   90.00
#
_symmetry.space_group_name_H-M   'P 1'
#
loop_
_entity.id
_entity.type
_entity.pdbx_description
1 polymer ?
#
loop_
_entity_poly.entity_id
_entity_poly.type
_entity_poly.pdbx_seq_one_letter_code
_entity_poly.pdbx_strand_id
1 'polypeptide(L)'
;MGAAPVLLDMIAAGKVSRALRLFLGALGDLDPEAPGMTEAEAKHALRNGRCFMANEYGTNMTYAPDWERVRASKAVSAVFLGELSVDTPREAGTRAAAEYLDCPLVTIPGAHNGLRDRPVTAANAVRDVLER
;
A
#
# COMPACT_ATOMS: atom_id res chain seq x y z
N MET A 1 18.59 3.36 8.33
CA MET A 1 18.40 2.39 9.43
C MET A 1 16.99 2.58 10.04
N GLY A 2 15.91 2.51 9.27
CA GLY A 2 15.34 1.30 8.64
C GLY A 2 14.55 0.52 9.70
N ALA A 3 13.25 0.26 9.51
CA ALA A 3 12.25 -0.27 10.46
C ALA A 3 12.60 -1.55 11.27
N ALA A 4 13.81 -2.09 11.15
CA ALA A 4 14.30 -3.29 11.82
C ALA A 4 14.33 -3.19 13.37
N PRO A 5 14.79 -2.11 14.03
CA PRO A 5 14.88 -2.09 15.50
C PRO A 5 13.51 -2.17 16.19
N VAL A 6 12.53 -1.40 15.70
CA VAL A 6 11.17 -1.39 16.27
C VAL A 6 10.47 -2.74 16.04
N LEU A 7 10.68 -3.37 14.88
CA LEU A 7 10.14 -4.70 14.62
C LEU A 7 10.79 -5.76 15.52
N LEU A 8 12.11 -5.68 15.74
CA LEU A 8 12.83 -6.56 16.67
C LEU A 8 12.35 -6.38 18.11
N ASP A 9 12.09 -5.15 18.56
CA ASP A 9 11.51 -4.87 19.88
C ASP A 9 10.09 -5.44 20.03
N MET A 10 9.27 -5.36 18.98
CA MET A 10 7.94 -5.95 18.97
C MET A 10 8.00 -7.49 18.97
N ILE A 11 8.98 -8.09 18.28
CA ILE A 11 9.23 -9.54 18.30
C ILE A 11 9.68 -9.97 19.70
N ALA A 12 10.63 -9.25 20.29
CA ALA A 12 11.14 -9.52 21.64
C ALA A 12 10.04 -9.40 22.70
N ALA A 13 9.10 -8.48 22.52
CA ALA A 13 7.92 -8.33 23.36
C ALA A 13 6.80 -9.36 23.10
N GLY A 14 6.98 -10.30 22.15
CA GLY A 14 5.98 -11.30 21.78
C GLY A 14 4.75 -10.74 21.05
N LYS A 15 4.82 -9.50 20.56
CA LYS A 15 3.68 -8.74 20.00
C LYS A 15 3.50 -8.89 18.49
N VAL A 16 4.44 -9.55 17.80
CA VAL A 16 4.33 -9.76 16.35
C VAL A 16 3.69 -11.12 16.07
N SER A 17 2.36 -11.09 15.89
CA SER A 17 1.58 -12.25 15.45
C SER A 17 2.03 -12.72 14.05
N ARG A 18 1.77 -14.00 13.73
CA ARG A 18 2.03 -14.57 12.39
C ARG A 18 1.32 -13.78 11.29
N ALA A 19 0.10 -13.30 11.58
CA ALA A 19 -0.67 -12.44 10.69
C ALA A 19 0.04 -11.10 10.42
N LEU A 20 0.65 -10.49 11.45
CA LEU A 20 1.38 -9.23 11.28
C LEU A 20 2.65 -9.40 10.42
N ARG A 21 3.37 -10.53 10.53
CA ARG A 21 4.55 -10.78 9.66
C ARG A 21 4.17 -10.96 8.20
N LEU A 22 3.10 -11.73 7.94
CA LEU A 22 2.57 -11.91 6.59
C LEU A 22 2.07 -10.58 6.02
N PHE A 23 1.40 -9.77 6.83
CA PHE A 23 0.93 -8.44 6.43
C PHE A 23 2.07 -7.45 6.13
N LEU A 24 3.09 -7.37 7.00
CA LEU A 24 4.22 -6.46 6.77
C LEU A 24 5.06 -6.88 5.55
N GLY A 25 5.24 -8.18 5.31
CA GLY A 25 5.82 -8.68 4.05
C GLY A 25 4.92 -8.38 2.84
N ALA A 26 3.60 -8.35 3.07
CA ALA A 26 2.63 -7.89 2.09
C ALA A 26 2.61 -6.35 1.89
N LEU A 27 3.39 -5.55 2.61
CA LEU A 27 3.55 -4.12 2.26
C LEU A 27 4.59 -3.87 1.15
N GLY A 28 5.23 -4.93 0.66
CA GLY A 28 6.10 -4.92 -0.50
C GLY A 28 7.47 -4.31 -0.23
N ASP A 29 8.41 -4.64 -1.10
CA ASP A 29 9.72 -4.02 -1.07
C ASP A 29 9.63 -2.55 -1.46
N LEU A 30 10.56 -1.77 -0.92
CA LEU A 30 10.80 -0.40 -1.37
C LEU A 30 11.23 -0.41 -2.83
N ASP A 31 10.72 0.54 -3.59
CA ASP A 31 11.29 0.85 -4.91
C ASP A 31 12.80 1.16 -4.78
N PRO A 32 13.68 0.66 -5.67
CA PRO A 32 15.10 1.02 -5.69
C PRO A 32 15.36 2.52 -5.84
N GLU A 33 14.45 3.26 -6.49
CA GLU A 33 14.50 4.71 -6.64
C GLU A 33 13.83 5.48 -5.48
N ALA A 34 13.32 4.78 -4.47
CA ALA A 34 12.66 5.43 -3.34
C ALA A 34 13.64 6.40 -2.64
N PRO A 35 13.23 7.65 -2.36
CA PRO A 35 14.09 8.59 -1.67
C PRO A 35 14.44 8.06 -0.28
N GLY A 36 15.70 8.27 0.12
CA GLY A 36 16.15 7.97 1.47
C GLY A 36 15.36 8.77 2.50
N MET A 37 14.97 8.12 3.60
CA MET A 37 14.26 8.79 4.68
C MET A 37 15.22 9.64 5.52
N THR A 38 14.91 10.93 5.69
CA THR A 38 15.64 11.81 6.61
C THR A 38 15.31 11.49 8.07
N GLU A 39 16.17 11.91 8.99
CA GLU A 39 15.94 11.71 10.43
C GLU A 39 14.65 12.42 10.92
N ALA A 40 14.37 13.60 10.38
CA ALA A 40 13.16 14.35 10.69
C ALA A 40 11.89 13.60 10.25
N GLU A 41 11.90 13.04 9.04
CA GLU A 41 10.81 12.22 8.50
C GLU A 41 10.65 10.93 9.30
N ALA A 42 11.75 10.27 9.68
CA ALA A 42 11.69 9.08 10.53
C ALA A 42 11.04 9.38 11.90
N LYS A 43 11.43 10.49 12.54
CA LYS A 43 10.85 10.93 13.81
C LYS A 43 9.37 11.32 13.67
N HIS A 44 8.99 11.88 12.53
CA HIS A 44 7.58 12.16 12.23
C HIS A 44 6.78 10.87 12.01
N ALA A 45 7.29 9.95 11.19
CA ALA A 45 6.69 8.65 10.91
C ALA A 45 6.45 7.83 12.19
N LEU A 46 7.39 7.84 13.14
CA LEU A 46 7.22 7.16 14.44
C LEU A 46 6.08 7.75 15.27
N ARG A 47 5.86 9.07 15.22
CA ARG A 47 4.73 9.71 15.90
C ARG A 47 3.41 9.32 15.23
N ASN A 48 3.35 9.36 13.90
CA ASN A 48 2.16 8.98 13.16
C ASN A 48 1.85 7.48 13.30
N GLY A 49 2.88 6.63 13.37
CA GLY A 49 2.72 5.19 13.57
C GLY A 49 1.97 4.87 14.87
N ARG A 50 2.21 5.60 15.96
CA ARG A 50 1.45 5.42 17.21
C ARG A 50 -0.02 5.80 17.04
N CYS A 51 -0.29 6.91 16.35
CA CYS A 51 -1.65 7.36 16.04
C CYS A 51 -2.37 6.33 15.15
N PHE A 52 -1.73 5.86 14.09
CA PHE A 52 -2.25 4.82 13.20
C PHE A 52 -2.58 3.55 13.97
N MET A 53 -1.66 3.05 14.80
CA MET A 53 -1.90 1.84 15.59
C MET A 53 -3.06 1.99 16.58
N ALA A 54 -3.23 3.17 17.17
CA ALA A 54 -4.29 3.42 18.15
C ALA A 54 -5.67 3.62 17.51
N ASN A 55 -5.72 4.23 16.32
CA ASN A 55 -6.98 4.76 15.78
C ASN A 55 -7.41 4.12 14.46
N GLU A 56 -6.47 3.66 13.64
CA GLU A 56 -6.75 3.29 12.23
C GLU A 56 -6.48 1.82 11.94
N TYR A 57 -5.52 1.21 12.63
CA TYR A 57 -5.08 -0.17 12.34
C TYR A 57 -6.23 -1.16 12.40
N GLY A 58 -7.04 -1.15 13.46
CA GLY A 58 -8.18 -2.08 13.59
C GLY A 58 -9.12 -1.98 12.38
N THR A 59 -9.59 -0.77 12.08
CA THR A 59 -10.47 -0.51 10.94
C THR A 59 -9.83 -0.94 9.62
N ASN A 60 -8.60 -0.51 9.32
CA ASN A 60 -7.94 -0.85 8.05
C ASN A 60 -7.72 -2.36 7.88
N MET A 61 -7.52 -3.10 8.98
CA MET A 61 -7.32 -4.55 8.93
C MET A 61 -8.62 -5.35 8.84
N THR A 62 -9.76 -4.79 9.25
CA THR A 62 -11.05 -5.49 9.27
C THR A 62 -12.07 -4.93 8.29
N TYR A 63 -11.77 -3.79 7.66
CA TYR A 63 -12.69 -3.13 6.74
C TYR A 63 -12.84 -3.98 5.47
N ALA A 64 -14.04 -4.48 5.27
CA ALA A 64 -14.48 -5.02 4.01
C ALA A 64 -15.39 -3.98 3.36
N PRO A 65 -14.99 -3.35 2.25
CA PRO A 65 -15.89 -2.44 1.54
C PRO A 65 -17.11 -3.20 1.01
N ASP A 66 -18.24 -2.50 0.97
CA ASP A 66 -19.44 -2.98 0.27
C ASP A 66 -19.21 -2.86 -1.23
N TRP A 67 -18.60 -3.90 -1.80
CA TRP A 67 -18.22 -3.90 -3.20
C TRP A 67 -19.42 -3.86 -4.15
N GLU A 68 -20.57 -4.40 -3.75
CA GLU A 68 -21.80 -4.32 -4.55
C GLU A 68 -22.31 -2.90 -4.63
N ARG A 69 -22.27 -2.15 -3.51
CA ARG A 69 -22.58 -0.72 -3.53
C ARG A 69 -21.60 0.09 -4.37
N VAL A 70 -20.30 -0.23 -4.32
CA VAL A 70 -19.28 0.42 -5.17
C VAL A 70 -19.60 0.17 -6.64
N ARG A 71 -19.82 -1.09 -7.03
CA ARG A 71 -20.18 -1.46 -8.41
C ARG A 71 -21.47 -0.79 -8.88
N ALA A 72 -22.52 -0.80 -8.04
CA ALA A 72 -23.81 -0.18 -8.34
C ALA A 72 -23.74 1.35 -8.49
N SER A 73 -22.76 2.00 -7.86
CA SER A 73 -22.60 3.45 -7.92
C SER A 73 -22.21 3.96 -9.32
N LYS A 74 -21.68 3.09 -10.19
CA LYS A 74 -21.11 3.45 -11.50
C LYS A 74 -20.05 4.55 -11.41
N ALA A 75 -19.39 4.69 -10.26
CA ALA A 75 -18.27 5.60 -10.11
C ALA A 75 -17.15 5.20 -11.07
N VAL A 76 -16.56 6.19 -11.75
CA VAL A 76 -15.35 5.98 -12.55
C VAL A 76 -14.26 5.48 -11.61
N SER A 77 -13.74 4.29 -11.89
CA SER A 77 -12.75 3.63 -11.06
C SER A 77 -11.66 3.02 -11.93
N ALA A 78 -10.47 2.89 -11.35
CA ALA A 78 -9.35 2.15 -11.90
C ALA A 78 -8.61 1.51 -10.72
N VAL A 79 -8.06 0.33 -10.95
CA VAL A 79 -7.22 -0.36 -9.98
C VAL A 79 -5.77 -0.24 -10.45
N PHE A 80 -4.86 0.14 -9.55
CA PHE A 80 -3.45 0.33 -9.86
C PHE A 80 -2.56 -0.81 -9.39
N LEU A 81 -1.63 -1.22 -10.24
CA LEU A 81 -0.55 -2.14 -9.92
C LEU A 81 0.80 -1.44 -10.14
N GLY A 82 1.69 -1.48 -9.15
CA GLY A 82 3.07 -1.02 -9.36
C GLY A 82 3.78 -1.89 -10.40
N GLU A 83 4.54 -1.29 -11.32
CA GLU A 83 5.33 -1.99 -12.34
C GLU A 83 6.23 -3.07 -11.76
N LEU A 84 6.82 -2.82 -10.57
CA LEU A 84 7.69 -3.78 -9.88
C LEU A 84 6.90 -4.87 -9.12
N SER A 85 5.57 -4.83 -9.17
CA SER A 85 4.68 -5.82 -8.57
C SER A 85 4.08 -6.80 -9.57
N VAL A 86 4.41 -6.67 -10.86
CA VAL A 86 4.08 -7.65 -11.90
C VAL A 86 4.76 -8.99 -11.58
N ASP A 87 4.10 -10.11 -11.90
CA ASP A 87 4.53 -11.47 -11.61
C ASP A 87 4.70 -11.80 -10.11
N THR A 88 4.19 -10.93 -9.23
CA THR A 88 4.12 -11.19 -7.79
C THR A 88 2.70 -11.60 -7.37
N PRO A 89 2.50 -12.17 -6.17
CA PRO A 89 1.15 -12.44 -5.65
C PRO A 89 0.22 -11.21 -5.60
N ARG A 90 0.79 -10.00 -5.68
CA ARG A 90 0.03 -8.74 -5.73
C ARG A 90 -0.75 -8.60 -7.01
N GLU A 91 -0.16 -8.99 -8.14
CA GLU A 91 -0.83 -8.92 -9.43
C GLU A 91 -2.12 -9.73 -9.41
N ALA A 92 -2.10 -10.94 -8.86
CA ALA A 92 -3.29 -11.78 -8.76
C ALA A 92 -4.41 -11.11 -7.93
N GLY A 93 -4.06 -10.52 -6.78
CA GLY A 93 -5.03 -9.80 -5.95
C GLY A 93 -5.58 -8.55 -6.63
N THR A 94 -4.71 -7.78 -7.26
CA THR A 94 -5.08 -6.54 -7.97
C THR A 94 -5.93 -6.83 -9.21
N ARG A 95 -5.63 -7.91 -9.94
CA ARG A 95 -6.43 -8.38 -11.08
C ARG A 95 -7.83 -8.83 -10.64
N ALA A 96 -7.91 -9.62 -9.57
CA ALA A 96 -9.20 -10.03 -9.01
C ALA A 96 -10.05 -8.84 -8.57
N ALA A 97 -9.44 -7.80 -7.98
CA ALA A 97 -10.14 -6.57 -7.61
C ALA A 97 -10.67 -5.80 -8.84
N ALA A 98 -9.85 -5.68 -9.90
CA ALA A 98 -10.26 -5.01 -11.14
C ALA A 98 -11.42 -5.75 -11.85
N GLU A 99 -11.34 -7.08 -11.92
CA GLU A 99 -12.42 -7.93 -12.45
C GLU A 99 -13.70 -7.82 -11.62
N TYR A 100 -13.57 -7.80 -10.29
CA TYR A 100 -14.73 -7.65 -9.40
C TYR A 100 -15.39 -6.28 -9.57
N LEU A 101 -14.60 -5.21 -9.73
CA LEU A 101 -15.10 -3.85 -9.86
C LEU A 101 -15.56 -3.49 -11.28
N ASP A 102 -15.32 -4.36 -12.25
CA ASP A 102 -15.54 -4.10 -13.68
C ASP A 102 -14.85 -2.80 -14.13
N CYS A 103 -13.56 -2.66 -13.78
CA CYS A 103 -12.78 -1.47 -14.07
C CYS A 103 -11.38 -1.79 -14.63
N PRO A 104 -10.72 -0.83 -15.30
CA PRO A 104 -9.38 -1.03 -15.82
C PRO A 104 -8.36 -1.36 -14.71
N LEU A 105 -7.51 -2.35 -14.98
CA LEU A 105 -6.25 -2.55 -14.27
C LEU A 105 -5.16 -1.73 -14.99
N VAL A 106 -4.56 -0.78 -14.29
CA VAL A 106 -3.52 0.09 -14.85
C VAL A 106 -2.20 -0.11 -14.10
N THR A 107 -1.15 -0.43 -14.85
CA THR A 107 0.20 -0.45 -14.31
C THR A 107 0.72 0.97 -14.15
N ILE A 108 1.22 1.30 -12.95
CA ILE A 108 1.82 2.58 -12.63
C ILE A 108 3.30 2.40 -12.25
N PRO A 109 4.15 3.43 -12.45
CA PRO A 109 5.56 3.33 -12.07
C PRO A 109 5.78 3.04 -10.59
N GLY A 110 6.74 2.16 -10.33
CA GLY A 110 7.25 1.76 -9.03
C GLY A 110 6.64 0.52 -8.39
N ALA A 111 6.87 0.35 -7.08
CA ALA A 111 6.47 -0.84 -6.32
C ALA A 111 5.08 -0.71 -5.65
N HIS A 112 4.82 -1.54 -4.65
CA HIS A 112 3.54 -1.55 -3.90
C HIS A 112 3.17 -0.17 -3.33
N ASN A 113 4.18 0.64 -2.98
CA ASN A 113 4.00 1.98 -2.42
C ASN A 113 4.41 3.07 -3.42
N GLY A 114 4.15 2.91 -4.72
CA GLY A 114 4.62 3.84 -5.77
C GLY A 114 4.30 5.32 -5.52
N LEU A 115 3.14 5.65 -4.93
CA LEU A 115 2.81 7.03 -4.54
C LEU A 115 3.70 7.60 -3.42
N ARG A 116 4.28 6.75 -2.58
CA ARG A 116 5.30 7.12 -1.58
C ARG A 116 6.69 7.13 -2.19
N ASP A 117 7.00 6.10 -2.98
CA ASP A 117 8.36 5.81 -3.42
C ASP A 117 8.78 6.65 -4.63
N ARG A 118 7.88 6.86 -5.59
CA ARG A 118 8.09 7.67 -6.79
C ARG A 118 6.93 8.67 -6.97
N PRO A 119 6.72 9.58 -6.02
CA PRO A 119 5.47 10.36 -5.89
C PRO A 119 5.13 11.17 -7.13
N VAL A 120 6.10 11.84 -7.75
CA VAL A 120 5.89 12.65 -8.95
C VAL A 120 5.51 11.76 -10.15
N THR A 121 6.26 10.69 -10.37
CA THR A 121 6.04 9.77 -11.49
C THR A 121 4.70 9.05 -11.35
N ALA A 122 4.39 8.54 -10.17
CA ALA A 122 3.11 7.90 -9.87
C ALA A 122 1.93 8.88 -10.00
N ALA A 123 2.05 10.11 -9.49
CA ALA A 123 0.99 11.12 -9.60
C ALA A 123 0.73 11.54 -11.06
N ASN A 124 1.77 11.68 -11.88
CA ASN A 124 1.61 11.95 -13.30
C ASN A 124 0.89 10.79 -14.01
N ALA A 125 1.25 9.53 -13.71
CA ALA A 125 0.56 8.38 -14.28
C ALA A 125 -0.94 8.34 -13.89
N VAL A 126 -1.27 8.70 -12.66
CA VAL A 126 -2.67 8.84 -12.23
C VAL A 126 -3.38 9.97 -12.98
N ARG A 127 -2.74 11.13 -13.15
CA ARG A 127 -3.31 12.24 -13.92
C ARG A 127 -3.61 11.81 -15.36
N ASP A 128 -2.68 11.14 -16.01
CA ASP A 128 -2.84 10.69 -17.41
C ASP A 128 -3.97 9.64 -17.56
N VAL A 129 -4.36 8.94 -16.49
CA VAL A 129 -5.54 8.06 -16.48
C VAL A 129 -6.82 8.86 -16.33
N LEU A 130 -6.82 9.91 -15.50
CA LEU A 130 -7.99 10.77 -15.29
C LEU A 130 -8.32 11.65 -16.49
N GLU A 131 -7.34 11.92 -17.36
CA GLU A 131 -7.49 12.71 -18.58
C GLU A 131 -7.95 11.89 -19.81
N ARG A 132 -8.13 10.58 -19.67
CA ARG A 132 -8.63 9.66 -20.73
C ARG A 132 -10.14 9.49 -20.67
#